data_AF-A0A150AAR1-F1
#
_entry.id   AF-A0A150AAR1-F1
#
_cell.length_a   1.000
_cell.length_b   1.000
_cell.length_c   1.000
_cell.angle_alpha   90.00
_cell.angle_beta   90.00
_cell.angle_gamma   90.00
#
_symmetry.space_group_name_H-M   'P 1'
#
loop_
_entity.id
_entity.type
_entity.pdbx_description
1 polymer ?
#
loop_
_entity_poly.entity_id
_entity_poly.type
_entity_poly.pdbx_seq_one_letter_code
_entity_poly.pdbx_strand_id
1 'polypeptide(L)'
;MIELVHYLPRLDQKLIELLSSLSEEDWNKQTIAKKWKVKDVVAHLLDGNIRTLSGLKDGYQPKAPQINSYQDLLGYLNQLNADWVKAMQRVSPAFLIELLKFTGEPFYHYYTSIDPHAKATYAVAWAGENESENWMHIAREYTEKFLHQQQIRDAVDKQGIMTEEFYIPFLDTCMFALPFTLRNTKTENGNILVMNVSGDVNGSWYVQFDGHQWNLSKEAPQGVIICTITIDAQASWKLFSKSLRAYDLKDEIKIQGDQQIGVVALEMVSFMA
;
A
#
# COMPACT_ATOMS: atom_id res chain seq x y z
N MET A 1 15.85 1.68 -6.00
CA MET A 1 14.79 0.91 -6.64
C MET A 1 14.51 -0.37 -5.85
N ILE A 2 13.24 -0.78 -5.82
CA ILE A 2 12.78 -2.10 -5.41
C ILE A 2 12.16 -2.76 -6.64
N GLU A 3 12.59 -3.96 -7.00
CA GLU A 3 12.12 -4.67 -8.19
C GLU A 3 11.02 -5.68 -7.81
N LEU A 4 9.76 -5.27 -7.94
CA LEU A 4 8.61 -6.03 -7.42
C LEU A 4 7.72 -6.68 -8.50
N VAL A 5 8.02 -6.45 -9.78
CA VAL A 5 7.21 -6.98 -10.89
C VAL A 5 7.10 -8.51 -10.85
N HIS A 6 8.18 -9.21 -10.49
CA HIS A 6 8.22 -10.68 -10.41
C HIS A 6 7.44 -11.27 -9.23
N TYR A 7 7.04 -10.44 -8.25
CA TYR A 7 6.21 -10.89 -7.14
C TYR A 7 4.71 -10.81 -7.43
N LEU A 8 4.28 -10.00 -8.41
CA LEU A 8 2.88 -9.85 -8.80
C LEU A 8 2.19 -11.20 -9.09
N PRO A 9 2.74 -12.12 -9.91
CA PRO A 9 2.09 -13.40 -10.17
C PRO A 9 2.03 -14.31 -8.92
N ARG A 10 3.01 -14.19 -8.01
CA ARG A 10 3.02 -14.94 -6.74
C ARG A 10 1.94 -14.42 -5.78
N LEU A 11 1.76 -13.11 -5.70
CA LEU A 11 0.67 -12.49 -4.96
C LEU A 11 -0.69 -12.89 -5.55
N ASP A 12 -0.83 -12.88 -6.87
CA ASP A 12 -2.08 -13.30 -7.52
C ASP A 12 -2.37 -14.78 -7.23
N GLN A 13 -1.37 -15.66 -7.26
CA GLN A 13 -1.53 -17.05 -6.86
C GLN A 13 -2.03 -17.17 -5.40
N LYS A 14 -1.42 -16.44 -4.45
CA LYS A 14 -1.83 -16.43 -3.04
C LYS A 14 -3.24 -15.90 -2.84
N LEU A 15 -3.66 -14.92 -3.62
CA LEU A 15 -5.03 -14.42 -3.63
C LEU A 15 -5.99 -15.52 -4.12
N ILE A 16 -5.73 -16.14 -5.27
CA ILE A 16 -6.59 -17.17 -5.83
C ILE A 16 -6.72 -18.38 -4.90
N GLU A 17 -5.61 -18.82 -4.28
CA GLU A 17 -5.60 -19.87 -3.25
C GLU A 17 -6.52 -19.52 -2.07
N LEU A 18 -6.42 -18.28 -1.55
CA LEU A 18 -7.28 -17.78 -0.49
C LEU A 18 -8.75 -17.79 -0.91
N LEU A 19 -9.08 -17.13 -2.03
CA LEU A 19 -10.45 -16.96 -2.50
C LEU A 19 -11.13 -18.31 -2.79
N SER A 20 -10.40 -19.28 -3.31
CA SER A 20 -10.91 -20.63 -3.59
C SER A 20 -11.20 -21.43 -2.31
N SER A 21 -10.66 -21.01 -1.16
CA SER A 21 -10.88 -21.65 0.15
C SER A 21 -12.03 -21.05 0.96
N LEU A 22 -12.62 -19.94 0.49
CA LEU A 22 -13.65 -19.20 1.21
C LEU A 22 -15.02 -19.88 1.09
N SER A 23 -15.74 -19.94 2.20
CA SER A 23 -17.16 -20.31 2.22
C SER A 23 -18.03 -19.17 1.69
N GLU A 24 -19.30 -19.44 1.37
CA GLU A 24 -20.26 -18.41 0.95
C GLU A 24 -20.45 -17.31 2.00
N GLU A 25 -20.39 -17.66 3.28
CA GLU A 25 -20.49 -16.70 4.39
C GLU A 25 -19.25 -15.78 4.45
N ASP A 26 -18.05 -16.31 4.20
CA ASP A 26 -16.81 -15.53 4.24
C ASP A 26 -16.84 -14.35 3.26
N TRP A 27 -17.44 -14.52 2.09
CA TRP A 27 -17.61 -13.43 1.10
C TRP A 27 -18.42 -12.24 1.62
N ASN A 28 -19.25 -12.46 2.63
CA ASN A 28 -20.11 -11.46 3.23
C ASN A 28 -19.53 -10.84 4.51
N LYS A 29 -18.37 -11.31 5.00
CA LYS A 29 -17.73 -10.77 6.20
C LYS A 29 -17.24 -9.34 5.99
N GLN A 30 -17.37 -8.53 7.04
CA GLN A 30 -16.92 -7.14 7.07
C GLN A 30 -15.40 -7.10 7.18
N THR A 31 -14.76 -6.27 6.36
CA THR A 31 -13.31 -6.04 6.47
C THR A 31 -13.00 -4.82 7.34
N ILE A 32 -11.73 -4.68 7.73
CA ILE A 32 -11.25 -3.48 8.43
C ILE A 32 -11.45 -2.19 7.61
N ALA A 33 -11.50 -2.30 6.28
CA ALA A 33 -12.00 -1.23 5.41
C ALA A 33 -13.52 -1.13 5.59
N LYS A 34 -13.96 -0.29 6.51
CA LYS A 34 -15.34 -0.21 7.06
C LYS A 34 -16.49 -0.15 6.04
N LYS A 35 -16.22 0.24 4.79
CA LYS A 35 -17.23 0.32 3.72
C LYS A 35 -17.35 -0.97 2.90
N TRP A 36 -16.41 -1.89 3.03
CA TRP A 36 -16.23 -3.02 2.12
C TRP A 36 -16.28 -4.36 2.85
N LYS A 37 -17.12 -5.25 2.35
CA LYS A 37 -17.08 -6.68 2.64
C LYS A 37 -15.98 -7.34 1.83
N VAL A 38 -15.67 -8.60 2.13
CA VAL A 38 -14.69 -9.40 1.38
C VAL A 38 -14.96 -9.36 -0.13
N LYS A 39 -16.20 -9.56 -0.56
CA LYS A 39 -16.58 -9.48 -1.98
C LYS A 39 -16.25 -8.13 -2.63
N ASP A 40 -16.42 -7.03 -1.89
CA ASP A 40 -16.16 -5.68 -2.38
C ASP A 40 -14.66 -5.44 -2.57
N VAL A 41 -13.83 -5.93 -1.65
CA VAL A 41 -12.37 -5.89 -1.78
C VAL A 41 -11.89 -6.68 -2.99
N VAL A 42 -12.47 -7.86 -3.24
CA VAL A 42 -12.15 -8.67 -4.43
C VAL A 42 -12.55 -7.97 -5.72
N ALA A 43 -13.74 -7.34 -5.75
CA ALA A 43 -14.16 -6.53 -6.88
C ALA A 43 -13.22 -5.35 -7.12
N HIS A 44 -12.75 -4.68 -6.05
CA HIS A 44 -11.79 -3.58 -6.15
C HIS A 44 -10.42 -4.04 -6.70
N LEU A 45 -9.91 -5.20 -6.27
CA LEU A 45 -8.69 -5.78 -6.84
C LEU A 45 -8.81 -6.05 -8.35
N LEU A 46 -9.98 -6.53 -8.79
CA LEU A 46 -10.26 -6.73 -10.22
C LEU A 46 -10.26 -5.40 -11.00
N ASP A 47 -10.76 -4.32 -10.40
CA ASP A 47 -10.73 -2.98 -11.00
C ASP A 47 -9.29 -2.50 -11.28
N GLY A 48 -8.37 -2.77 -10.36
CA GLY A 48 -6.94 -2.49 -10.54
C GLY A 48 -6.38 -3.15 -11.81
N ASN A 49 -6.70 -4.43 -12.01
CA ASN A 49 -6.31 -5.14 -13.22
C ASN A 49 -6.96 -4.53 -14.48
N ILE A 50 -8.28 -4.30 -14.46
CA ILE A 50 -9.03 -3.81 -15.63
C ILE A 50 -8.62 -2.40 -16.04
N ARG A 51 -8.42 -1.48 -15.09
CA ARG A 51 -7.98 -0.11 -15.38
C ARG A 51 -6.56 -0.07 -15.95
N THR A 52 -5.68 -0.95 -15.47
CA THR A 52 -4.33 -1.10 -16.03
C THR A 52 -4.42 -1.59 -17.48
N LEU A 53 -5.19 -2.64 -17.74
CA LEU A 53 -5.26 -3.22 -19.08
C LEU A 53 -5.96 -2.29 -20.08
N SER A 54 -7.10 -1.73 -19.71
CA SER A 54 -7.85 -0.83 -20.60
C SER A 54 -7.13 0.52 -20.77
N GLY A 55 -6.69 1.13 -19.67
CA GLY A 55 -6.15 2.48 -19.68
C GLY A 55 -4.68 2.55 -20.09
N LEU A 56 -3.83 1.70 -19.51
CA LEU A 56 -2.39 1.79 -19.69
C LEU A 56 -1.91 0.92 -20.85
N LYS A 57 -2.34 -0.35 -20.92
CA LYS A 57 -1.95 -1.26 -22.01
C LYS A 57 -2.65 -0.89 -23.33
N ASP A 58 -3.96 -0.67 -23.31
CA ASP A 58 -4.73 -0.42 -24.55
C ASP A 58 -4.86 1.08 -24.88
N GLY A 59 -4.46 1.98 -23.98
CA GLY A 59 -4.52 3.43 -24.18
C GLY A 59 -5.94 4.01 -24.15
N TYR A 60 -6.93 3.25 -23.67
CA TYR A 60 -8.32 3.70 -23.61
C TYR A 60 -8.58 4.57 -22.39
N GLN A 61 -8.69 5.88 -22.61
CA GLN A 61 -8.94 6.86 -21.54
C GLN A 61 -10.34 7.45 -21.67
N PRO A 62 -11.23 7.25 -20.68
CA PRO A 62 -12.49 7.99 -20.65
C PRO A 62 -12.22 9.49 -20.46
N LYS A 63 -13.21 10.33 -20.75
CA LYS A 63 -13.08 11.77 -20.57
C LYS A 63 -12.62 12.10 -19.14
N ALA A 64 -11.47 12.76 -19.03
CA ALA A 64 -10.90 13.12 -17.74
C ALA A 64 -11.84 14.09 -16.99
N PRO A 65 -12.04 13.90 -15.68
CA PRO A 65 -12.72 14.89 -14.84
C PRO A 65 -11.86 16.15 -14.72
N GLN A 66 -12.50 17.28 -14.40
CA GLN A 66 -11.76 18.45 -13.92
C GLN A 66 -11.40 18.22 -12.45
N ILE A 67 -10.09 18.17 -12.17
CA ILE A 67 -9.53 17.99 -10.82
C ILE A 67 -8.73 19.25 -10.51
N ASN A 68 -9.20 20.07 -9.56
CA ASN A 68 -8.57 21.35 -9.21
C ASN A 68 -7.83 21.30 -7.87
N SER A 69 -7.97 20.21 -7.11
CA SER A 69 -7.34 20.05 -5.80
C SER A 69 -7.05 18.57 -5.48
N TYR A 70 -6.20 18.34 -4.49
CA TYR A 70 -5.96 16.99 -3.94
C TYR A 70 -7.26 16.37 -3.37
N GLN A 71 -8.12 17.19 -2.77
CA GLN A 71 -9.40 16.74 -2.24
C GLN A 71 -10.37 16.32 -3.37
N ASP A 72 -10.36 17.04 -4.49
CA ASP A 72 -11.14 16.68 -5.68
C ASP A 72 -10.69 15.33 -6.24
N LEU A 73 -9.37 15.11 -6.31
CA LEU A 73 -8.78 13.85 -6.76
C LEU A 73 -9.21 12.69 -5.86
N LEU A 74 -9.08 12.85 -4.54
CA LEU A 74 -9.51 11.83 -3.58
C LEU A 74 -11.01 11.54 -3.67
N GLY A 75 -11.84 12.58 -3.79
CA GLY A 75 -13.28 12.44 -3.95
C GLY A 75 -13.65 11.67 -5.22
N TYR A 76 -13.01 12.01 -6.34
CA TYR A 76 -13.21 11.34 -7.62
C TYR A 76 -12.79 9.86 -7.58
N LEU A 77 -11.60 9.54 -7.06
CA LEU A 77 -11.12 8.17 -6.94
C LEU A 77 -12.02 7.33 -6.02
N ASN A 78 -12.46 7.90 -4.89
CA ASN A 78 -13.38 7.23 -3.98
C ASN A 78 -14.74 6.94 -4.64
N GLN A 79 -15.25 7.87 -5.45
CA GLN A 79 -16.49 7.67 -6.20
C GLN A 79 -16.34 6.59 -7.27
N LEU A 80 -15.24 6.59 -8.04
CA LEU A 80 -14.95 5.54 -9.02
C LEU A 80 -14.93 4.14 -8.39
N ASN A 81 -14.22 4.00 -7.25
CA ASN A 81 -14.16 2.72 -6.54
C ASN A 81 -15.55 2.30 -6.03
N ALA A 82 -16.35 3.25 -5.50
CA ALA A 82 -17.70 2.95 -5.02
C ALA A 82 -18.65 2.52 -6.15
N ASP A 83 -18.60 3.19 -7.30
CA ASP A 83 -19.41 2.85 -8.46
C ASP A 83 -19.05 1.49 -9.04
N TRP A 84 -17.74 1.18 -9.11
CA TRP A 84 -17.27 -0.13 -9.53
C TRP A 84 -17.77 -1.25 -8.60
N VAL A 85 -17.54 -1.12 -7.30
CA VAL A 85 -17.98 -2.10 -6.29
C VAL A 85 -19.49 -2.30 -6.33
N LYS A 86 -20.27 -1.22 -6.49
CA LYS A 86 -21.72 -1.26 -6.64
C LYS A 86 -22.12 -2.02 -7.91
N ALA A 87 -21.46 -1.74 -9.04
CA ALA A 87 -21.73 -2.42 -10.31
C ALA A 87 -21.39 -3.92 -10.26
N MET A 88 -20.39 -4.31 -9.47
CA MET A 88 -19.94 -5.70 -9.32
C MET A 88 -20.79 -6.53 -8.33
N GLN A 89 -21.77 -5.94 -7.65
CA GLN A 89 -22.68 -6.69 -6.76
C GLN A 89 -23.43 -7.82 -7.48
N ARG A 90 -23.76 -7.64 -8.77
CA ARG A 90 -24.44 -8.63 -9.62
C ARG A 90 -23.55 -9.78 -10.10
N VAL A 91 -22.24 -9.72 -9.83
CA VAL A 91 -21.26 -10.73 -10.24
C VAL A 91 -21.07 -11.73 -9.12
N SER A 92 -21.10 -13.03 -9.43
CA SER A 92 -20.93 -14.08 -8.42
C SER A 92 -19.48 -14.18 -7.95
N PRO A 93 -19.22 -14.63 -6.70
CA PRO A 93 -17.88 -14.90 -6.22
C PRO A 93 -17.04 -15.80 -7.14
N ALA A 94 -17.64 -16.89 -7.67
CA ALA A 94 -16.97 -17.79 -8.59
C ALA A 94 -16.51 -17.07 -9.87
N PHE A 95 -17.37 -16.23 -10.44
CA PHE A 95 -17.03 -15.50 -11.66
C PHE A 95 -16.01 -14.38 -11.39
N LEU A 96 -16.00 -13.76 -10.20
CA LEU A 96 -14.93 -12.83 -9.80
C LEU A 96 -13.55 -13.51 -9.79
N ILE A 97 -13.46 -14.75 -9.29
CA ILE A 97 -12.22 -15.54 -9.32
C ILE A 97 -11.78 -15.79 -10.77
N GLU A 98 -12.69 -16.17 -11.66
CA GLU A 98 -12.38 -16.38 -13.09
C GLU A 98 -11.88 -15.11 -13.77
N LEU A 99 -12.52 -13.97 -13.52
CA LEU A 99 -12.10 -12.68 -14.06
C LEU A 99 -10.72 -12.24 -13.52
N LEU A 100 -10.42 -12.50 -12.24
CA LEU A 100 -9.09 -12.23 -11.68
C LEU A 100 -8.03 -13.11 -12.31
N LYS A 101 -8.29 -14.41 -12.51
CA LYS A 101 -7.38 -15.32 -13.23
C LYS A 101 -7.15 -14.85 -14.67
N PHE A 102 -8.23 -14.49 -15.37
CA PHE A 102 -8.18 -14.04 -16.75
C PHE A 102 -7.38 -12.74 -16.92
N THR A 103 -7.49 -11.82 -15.97
CA THR A 103 -6.83 -10.51 -16.05
C THR A 103 -5.43 -10.48 -15.43
N GLY A 104 -5.08 -11.42 -14.55
CA GLY A 104 -3.80 -11.43 -13.83
C GLY A 104 -2.58 -11.62 -14.73
N GLU A 105 -2.60 -12.57 -15.66
CA GLU A 105 -1.47 -12.80 -16.58
C GLU A 105 -1.24 -11.60 -17.52
N PRO A 106 -2.25 -11.05 -18.22
CA PRO A 106 -2.07 -9.82 -19.00
C PRO A 106 -1.57 -8.63 -18.16
N PHE A 107 -2.04 -8.50 -16.91
CA PHE A 107 -1.63 -7.42 -16.00
C PHE A 107 -0.14 -7.51 -15.68
N TYR A 108 0.34 -8.71 -15.33
CA TYR A 108 1.75 -8.98 -15.10
C TYR A 108 2.58 -8.72 -16.36
N HIS A 109 2.18 -9.26 -17.52
CA HIS A 109 2.89 -9.08 -18.78
C HIS A 109 3.03 -7.61 -19.18
N TYR A 110 2.00 -6.79 -18.94
CA TYR A 110 2.09 -5.35 -19.16
C TYR A 110 3.23 -4.73 -18.33
N TYR A 111 3.25 -4.94 -17.01
CA TYR A 111 4.28 -4.35 -16.15
C TYR A 111 5.68 -4.92 -16.39
N THR A 112 5.81 -6.17 -16.87
CA THR A 112 7.11 -6.72 -17.30
C THR A 112 7.59 -6.09 -18.62
N SER A 113 6.69 -5.57 -19.45
CA SER A 113 7.03 -5.02 -20.77
C SER A 113 7.50 -3.56 -20.77
N ILE A 114 7.25 -2.82 -19.69
CA ILE A 114 7.57 -1.39 -19.60
C ILE A 114 8.96 -1.17 -18.96
N ASP A 115 9.66 -0.12 -19.40
CA ASP A 115 10.94 0.27 -18.81
C ASP A 115 10.73 0.77 -17.37
N PRO A 116 11.35 0.14 -16.34
CA PRO A 116 11.18 0.54 -14.95
C PRO A 116 11.63 1.98 -14.65
N HIS A 117 12.54 2.55 -15.46
CA HIS A 117 13.06 3.90 -15.29
C HIS A 117 12.33 4.97 -16.13
N ALA A 118 11.45 4.55 -17.04
CA ALA A 118 10.63 5.51 -17.77
C ALA A 118 9.60 6.17 -16.83
N LYS A 119 9.17 7.37 -17.20
CA LYS A 119 8.12 8.12 -16.48
C LYS A 119 6.83 7.30 -16.42
N ALA A 120 6.32 7.10 -15.21
CA ALA A 120 5.02 6.49 -14.97
C ALA A 120 3.88 7.41 -15.41
N THR A 121 2.77 6.80 -15.83
CA THR A 121 1.54 7.55 -16.14
C THR A 121 0.95 8.21 -14.90
N TYR A 122 1.06 7.55 -13.74
CA TYR A 122 0.56 8.05 -12.46
C TYR A 122 1.71 8.22 -11.48
N ALA A 123 1.77 9.39 -10.84
CA ALA A 123 2.73 9.65 -9.78
C ALA A 123 2.27 9.06 -8.44
N VAL A 124 3.23 8.65 -7.61
CA VAL A 124 2.99 8.12 -6.27
C VAL A 124 2.98 9.26 -5.26
N ALA A 125 1.89 10.04 -5.29
CA ALA A 125 1.76 11.28 -4.54
C ALA A 125 1.91 11.13 -3.01
N TRP A 126 1.53 9.98 -2.43
CA TRP A 126 1.68 9.74 -0.99
C TRP A 126 3.15 9.61 -0.55
N ALA A 127 4.07 9.32 -1.48
CA ALA A 127 5.51 9.35 -1.26
C ALA A 127 6.11 10.75 -1.47
N GLY A 128 5.29 11.75 -1.79
CA GLY A 128 5.74 13.10 -2.13
C GLY A 128 6.21 13.27 -3.58
N GLU A 129 5.97 12.27 -4.44
CA GLU A 129 6.36 12.32 -5.85
C GLU A 129 5.26 13.00 -6.69
N ASN A 130 5.61 14.10 -7.37
CA ASN A 130 4.78 14.71 -8.40
C ASN A 130 4.99 14.06 -9.78
N GLU A 131 6.12 13.38 -9.95
CA GLU A 131 6.45 12.52 -11.08
C GLU A 131 7.17 11.29 -10.53
N SER A 132 6.81 10.11 -11.03
CA SER A 132 7.37 8.83 -10.59
C SER A 132 7.92 8.08 -11.79
N GLU A 133 8.90 7.21 -11.54
CA GLU A 133 9.31 6.18 -12.48
C GLU A 133 8.40 4.95 -12.38
N ASN A 134 8.33 4.14 -13.44
CA ASN A 134 7.48 2.95 -13.49
C ASN A 134 7.76 1.97 -12.34
N TRP A 135 9.00 1.82 -11.88
CA TRP A 135 9.31 0.92 -10.75
C TRP A 135 8.58 1.32 -9.47
N MET A 136 8.40 2.62 -9.22
CA MET A 136 7.73 3.12 -8.02
C MET A 136 6.21 2.95 -8.15
N HIS A 137 5.66 3.14 -9.37
CA HIS A 137 4.27 2.80 -9.64
C HIS A 137 4.02 1.29 -9.48
N ILE A 138 4.89 0.42 -9.99
CA ILE A 138 4.81 -1.04 -9.79
C ILE A 138 4.87 -1.40 -8.30
N ALA A 139 5.75 -0.74 -7.53
CA ALA A 139 5.81 -0.94 -6.08
C ALA A 139 4.50 -0.54 -5.38
N ARG A 140 3.87 0.56 -5.82
CA ARG A 140 2.53 0.93 -5.37
C ARG A 140 1.47 -0.11 -5.74
N GLU A 141 1.46 -0.65 -6.95
CA GLU A 141 0.51 -1.72 -7.33
C GLU A 141 0.72 -3.00 -6.50
N TYR A 142 1.98 -3.30 -6.19
CA TYR A 142 2.33 -4.40 -5.29
C TYR A 142 1.74 -4.20 -3.89
N THR A 143 1.87 -3.00 -3.30
CA THR A 143 1.33 -2.74 -1.96
C THR A 143 -0.20 -2.77 -1.93
N GLU A 144 -0.88 -2.34 -2.98
CA GLU A 144 -2.35 -2.44 -3.12
C GLU A 144 -2.80 -3.91 -3.15
N LYS A 145 -2.15 -4.75 -3.98
CA LYS A 145 -2.44 -6.19 -4.03
C LYS A 145 -2.18 -6.87 -2.68
N PHE A 146 -1.06 -6.55 -2.02
CA PHE A 146 -0.74 -7.10 -0.70
C PHE A 146 -1.76 -6.67 0.35
N LEU A 147 -2.03 -5.36 0.48
CA LEU A 147 -2.90 -4.80 1.51
C LEU A 147 -4.29 -5.42 1.45
N HIS A 148 -4.90 -5.44 0.27
CA HIS A 148 -6.26 -5.93 0.12
C HIS A 148 -6.36 -7.45 0.33
N GLN A 149 -5.33 -8.22 -0.02
CA GLN A 149 -5.23 -9.62 0.38
C GLN A 149 -5.19 -9.76 1.91
N GLN A 150 -4.39 -8.94 2.58
CA GLN A 150 -4.26 -8.98 4.03
C GLN A 150 -5.57 -8.56 4.74
N GLN A 151 -6.31 -7.58 4.19
CA GLN A 151 -7.63 -7.21 4.69
C GLN A 151 -8.65 -8.34 4.58
N ILE A 152 -8.64 -9.10 3.48
CA ILE A 152 -9.51 -10.28 3.32
C ILE A 152 -9.13 -11.33 4.37
N ARG A 153 -7.83 -11.62 4.52
CA ARG A 153 -7.32 -12.61 5.49
C ARG A 153 -7.69 -12.27 6.93
N ASP A 154 -7.52 -11.01 7.32
CA ASP A 154 -7.91 -10.48 8.64
C ASP A 154 -9.42 -10.63 8.89
N ALA A 155 -10.26 -10.37 7.87
CA ALA A 155 -11.71 -10.49 7.99
C ALA A 155 -12.21 -11.94 8.13
N VAL A 156 -11.49 -12.91 7.58
CA VAL A 156 -11.89 -14.33 7.55
C VAL A 156 -11.06 -15.23 8.48
N ASP A 157 -10.20 -14.64 9.31
CA ASP A 157 -9.28 -15.33 10.22
C ASP A 157 -8.45 -16.42 9.53
N LYS A 158 -7.85 -16.06 8.38
CA LYS A 158 -6.92 -16.92 7.63
C LYS A 158 -5.50 -16.41 7.80
N GLN A 159 -4.53 -17.34 7.82
CA GLN A 159 -3.12 -16.99 7.91
C GLN A 159 -2.73 -15.95 6.86
N GLY A 160 -2.07 -14.88 7.33
CA GLY A 160 -1.54 -13.77 6.54
C GLY A 160 -0.47 -14.20 5.54
N ILE A 161 -0.19 -13.34 4.56
CA ILE A 161 1.04 -13.42 3.74
C ILE A 161 2.15 -12.56 4.35
N MET A 162 2.09 -12.32 5.66
CA MET A 162 3.07 -11.55 6.41
C MET A 162 4.33 -12.39 6.68
N THR A 163 5.00 -12.81 5.60
CA THR A 163 6.29 -13.51 5.62
C THR A 163 7.40 -12.55 5.16
N GLU A 164 8.66 -12.85 5.45
CA GLU A 164 9.78 -12.01 4.97
C GLU A 164 9.70 -11.74 3.47
N GLU A 165 9.34 -12.78 2.71
CA GLU A 165 9.22 -12.75 1.25
C GLU A 165 8.26 -11.68 0.73
N PHE A 166 7.09 -11.50 1.35
CA PHE A 166 6.05 -10.59 0.86
C PHE A 166 5.92 -9.32 1.70
N TYR A 167 6.26 -9.39 2.99
CA TYR A 167 5.99 -8.30 3.90
C TYR A 167 7.14 -7.30 3.97
N ILE A 168 8.40 -7.74 3.87
CA ILE A 168 9.52 -6.79 3.82
C ILE A 168 9.42 -5.89 2.57
N PRO A 169 9.15 -6.39 1.35
CA PRO A 169 8.91 -5.53 0.20
C PRO A 169 7.75 -4.54 0.36
N PHE A 170 6.68 -4.97 1.02
CA PHE A 170 5.54 -4.13 1.35
C PHE A 170 5.96 -2.97 2.28
N LEU A 171 6.69 -3.29 3.35
CA LEU A 171 7.19 -2.32 4.31
C LEU A 171 8.20 -1.37 3.67
N ASP A 172 9.18 -1.87 2.94
CA ASP A 172 10.17 -1.07 2.20
C ASP A 172 9.48 -0.04 1.29
N THR A 173 8.43 -0.45 0.60
CA THR A 173 7.65 0.44 -0.26
C THR A 173 6.88 1.48 0.54
N CYS A 174 6.24 1.08 1.66
CA CYS A 174 5.51 2.01 2.52
C CYS A 174 6.42 3.11 3.10
N MET A 175 7.68 2.78 3.41
CA MET A 175 8.63 3.70 4.05
C MET A 175 9.06 4.87 3.17
N PHE A 176 8.83 4.83 1.86
CA PHE A 176 8.98 6.01 1.00
C PHE A 176 8.04 7.17 1.40
N ALA A 177 6.94 6.88 2.11
CA ALA A 177 6.06 7.90 2.65
C ALA A 177 6.65 8.65 3.86
N LEU A 178 7.63 8.05 4.57
CA LEU A 178 8.11 8.56 5.85
C LEU A 178 8.84 9.92 5.73
N PRO A 179 9.79 10.11 4.79
CA PRO A 179 10.40 11.42 4.57
C PRO A 179 9.37 12.50 4.23
N PHE A 180 8.42 12.17 3.36
CA PHE A 180 7.38 13.10 2.96
C PHE A 180 6.48 13.46 4.14
N THR A 181 6.11 12.49 4.98
CA THR A 181 5.32 12.72 6.21
C THR A 181 6.02 13.73 7.12
N LEU A 182 7.35 13.61 7.28
CA LEU A 182 8.17 14.47 8.14
C LEU A 182 8.58 15.81 7.50
N ARG A 183 8.18 16.13 6.26
CA ARG A 183 8.65 17.30 5.48
C ARG A 183 8.60 18.65 6.21
N ASN A 184 7.61 18.82 7.10
CA ASN A 184 7.39 20.05 7.86
C ASN A 184 8.00 20.02 9.27
N THR A 185 8.60 18.90 9.66
CA THR A 185 9.23 18.70 10.97
C THR A 185 10.73 18.91 10.82
N LYS A 186 11.26 20.00 11.39
CA LYS A 186 12.70 20.34 11.33
C LYS A 186 13.42 19.89 12.59
N THR A 187 14.70 19.57 12.44
CA THR A 187 15.59 19.17 13.54
C THR A 187 17.05 19.52 13.16
N GLU A 188 18.04 19.11 13.95
CA GLU A 188 19.45 19.33 13.65
C GLU A 188 19.94 18.44 12.50
N ASN A 189 20.89 18.95 11.72
CA ASN A 189 21.54 18.16 10.66
C ASN A 189 22.20 16.90 11.25
N GLY A 190 21.97 15.76 10.62
CA GLY A 190 22.50 14.46 11.04
C GLY A 190 21.61 13.71 12.02
N ASN A 191 20.52 14.30 12.50
CA ASN A 191 19.56 13.60 13.36
C ASN A 191 18.80 12.51 12.59
N ILE A 192 18.60 11.39 13.26
CA ILE A 192 18.04 10.16 12.70
C ILE A 192 16.78 9.79 13.48
N LEU A 193 15.72 9.46 12.73
CA LEU A 193 14.58 8.70 13.23
C LEU A 193 14.67 7.26 12.72
N VAL A 194 14.47 6.30 13.62
CA VAL A 194 14.40 4.88 13.31
C VAL A 194 12.96 4.41 13.42
N MET A 195 12.45 3.79 12.36
CA MET A 195 11.17 3.09 12.34
C MET A 195 11.45 1.59 12.38
N ASN A 196 11.03 0.92 13.45
CA ASN A 196 11.15 -0.52 13.61
C ASN A 196 9.79 -1.19 13.47
N VAL A 197 9.76 -2.30 12.74
CA VAL A 197 8.66 -3.27 12.81
C VAL A 197 9.17 -4.50 13.56
N SER A 198 8.41 -4.96 14.54
CA SER A 198 8.72 -6.14 15.37
C SER A 198 7.72 -7.27 15.17
N GLY A 199 8.08 -8.49 15.59
CA GLY A 199 7.25 -9.69 15.47
C GLY A 199 7.94 -10.77 14.64
N ASP A 200 7.15 -11.72 14.12
CA ASP A 200 7.63 -12.83 13.28
C ASP A 200 8.39 -12.35 12.04
N VAL A 201 7.95 -11.23 11.47
CA VAL A 201 8.71 -10.47 10.48
C VAL A 201 9.08 -9.14 11.10
N ASN A 202 10.36 -8.80 11.06
CA ASN A 202 10.90 -7.59 11.67
C ASN A 202 11.85 -6.86 10.72
N GLY A 203 12.07 -5.58 10.98
CA GLY A 203 12.95 -4.74 10.17
C GLY A 203 13.12 -3.35 10.77
N SER A 204 14.15 -2.65 10.30
CA SER A 204 14.50 -1.30 10.74
C SER A 204 14.76 -0.40 9.53
N TRP A 205 14.07 0.73 9.48
CA TRP A 205 14.22 1.76 8.44
C TRP A 205 14.67 3.06 9.08
N TYR A 206 15.50 3.81 8.36
CA TYR A 206 16.17 4.99 8.87
C TYR A 206 15.82 6.18 8.00
N VAL A 207 15.41 7.29 8.62
CA VAL A 207 15.33 8.58 7.94
C VAL A 207 16.26 9.55 8.65
N GLN A 208 17.09 10.26 7.89
CA GLN A 208 18.03 11.25 8.40
C GLN A 208 17.69 12.63 7.87
N PHE A 209 17.75 13.63 8.74
CA PHE A 209 17.60 15.02 8.36
C PHE A 209 18.95 15.60 7.91
N ASP A 210 19.04 16.10 6.68
CA ASP A 210 20.29 16.63 6.08
C ASP A 210 20.50 18.14 6.31
N GLY A 211 19.69 18.75 7.18
CA GLY A 211 19.63 20.20 7.38
C GLY A 211 18.55 20.89 6.52
N HIS A 212 18.04 20.23 5.49
CA HIS A 212 16.99 20.74 4.60
C HIS A 212 15.75 19.85 4.59
N GLN A 213 15.93 18.55 4.41
CA GLN A 213 14.87 17.56 4.28
C GLN A 213 15.23 16.23 4.96
N TRP A 214 14.21 15.40 5.16
CA TRP A 214 14.41 14.02 5.58
C TRP A 214 14.71 13.16 4.35
N ASN A 215 15.65 12.24 4.48
CA ASN A 215 16.02 11.29 3.43
C ASN A 215 15.97 9.87 3.99
N LEU A 216 15.32 8.96 3.26
CA LEU A 216 15.28 7.54 3.59
C LEU A 216 16.64 6.89 3.28
N SER A 217 17.15 6.09 4.21
CA SER A 217 18.36 5.30 4.05
C SER A 217 18.07 3.82 4.26
N LYS A 218 18.68 2.97 3.41
CA LYS A 218 18.61 1.51 3.52
C LYS A 218 19.48 0.97 4.66
N GLU A 219 20.59 1.64 4.93
CA GLU A 219 21.53 1.28 5.99
C GLU A 219 21.47 2.33 7.11
N ALA A 220 21.85 1.95 8.33
CA ALA A 220 21.93 2.88 9.45
C ALA A 220 22.95 4.00 9.13
N PRO A 221 22.51 5.25 8.94
CA PRO A 221 23.44 6.33 8.63
C PRO A 221 24.24 6.74 9.87
N GLN A 222 25.37 7.40 9.66
CA GLN A 222 26.10 8.02 10.76
C GLN A 222 25.35 9.25 11.27
N GLY A 223 25.15 9.37 12.58
CA GLY A 223 24.43 10.50 13.16
C GLY A 223 23.90 10.19 14.56
N VAL A 224 23.00 11.03 15.05
CA VAL A 224 22.37 10.89 16.37
C VAL A 224 20.97 10.34 16.20
N ILE A 225 20.69 9.17 16.79
CA ILE A 225 19.33 8.63 16.87
C ILE A 225 18.56 9.43 17.93
N ILE A 226 17.64 10.28 17.49
CA ILE A 226 16.84 11.13 18.37
C ILE A 226 15.46 10.55 18.66
N CYS A 227 14.98 9.65 17.80
CA CYS A 227 13.68 9.01 17.94
C CYS A 227 13.73 7.58 17.39
N THR A 228 13.21 6.64 18.17
CA THR A 228 13.00 5.25 17.75
C THR A 228 11.53 4.91 17.95
N ILE A 229 10.86 4.51 16.87
CA ILE A 229 9.50 4.01 16.90
C ILE A 229 9.57 2.49 16.72
N THR A 230 8.84 1.73 17.53
CA THR A 230 8.66 0.29 17.33
C THR A 230 7.17 0.00 17.20
N ILE A 231 6.80 -0.73 16.15
CA ILE A 231 5.41 -1.10 15.84
C ILE A 231 5.34 -2.61 15.63
N ASP A 232 4.37 -3.28 16.22
CA ASP A 232 4.10 -4.69 15.90
C ASP A 232 3.74 -4.88 14.42
N ALA A 233 4.17 -5.98 13.81
CA ALA A 233 3.91 -6.31 12.42
C ALA A 233 2.40 -6.28 12.10
N GLN A 234 1.54 -6.87 12.93
CA GLN A 234 0.08 -6.89 12.70
C GLN A 234 -0.55 -5.51 12.81
N ALA A 235 0.03 -4.62 13.62
CA ALA A 235 -0.40 -3.24 13.75
C ALA A 235 0.08 -2.35 12.60
N SER A 236 1.30 -2.58 12.09
CA SER A 236 1.95 -1.64 11.17
C SER A 236 1.25 -1.49 9.82
N TRP A 237 0.78 -2.58 9.20
CA TRP A 237 0.00 -2.45 7.96
C TRP A 237 -1.35 -1.76 8.17
N LYS A 238 -1.98 -1.93 9.35
CA LYS A 238 -3.25 -1.27 9.70
C LYS A 238 -3.03 0.24 9.87
N LEU A 239 -1.90 0.63 10.46
CA LEU A 239 -1.50 2.03 10.60
C LEU A 239 -1.19 2.68 9.24
N PHE A 240 -0.29 2.09 8.45
CA PHE A 240 0.20 2.67 7.20
C PHE A 240 -0.89 2.75 6.12
N SER A 241 -1.86 1.84 6.16
CA SER A 241 -3.05 1.86 5.30
C SER A 241 -4.18 2.77 5.79
N LYS A 242 -4.00 3.48 6.91
CA LYS A 242 -5.03 4.31 7.54
C LYS A 242 -6.28 3.52 7.98
N SER A 243 -6.21 2.19 8.01
CA SER A 243 -7.27 1.32 8.53
C SER A 243 -7.49 1.56 10.03
N LEU A 244 -6.39 1.74 10.77
CA LEU A 244 -6.36 2.18 12.17
C LEU A 244 -5.38 3.34 12.32
N ARG A 245 -5.51 4.09 13.42
CA ARG A 245 -4.59 5.17 13.77
C ARG A 245 -3.81 4.86 15.03
N ALA A 246 -2.77 5.65 15.29
CA ALA A 246 -1.90 5.44 16.45
C ALA A 246 -2.66 5.38 17.78
N TYR A 247 -3.77 6.13 17.91
CA TYR A 247 -4.59 6.08 19.12
C TYR A 247 -5.37 4.77 19.29
N ASP A 248 -5.59 4.01 18.22
CA ASP A 248 -6.20 2.67 18.24
C ASP A 248 -5.17 1.57 18.54
N LEU A 249 -3.86 1.88 18.48
CA LEU A 249 -2.74 0.93 18.47
C LEU A 249 -1.71 1.24 19.59
N LYS A 250 -2.19 1.70 20.74
CA LYS A 250 -1.31 2.23 21.81
C LYS A 250 -0.46 1.15 22.47
N ASP A 251 -0.95 -0.07 22.51
CA ASP A 251 -0.25 -1.19 23.16
C ASP A 251 0.76 -1.84 22.19
N GLU A 252 0.61 -1.59 20.89
CA GLU A 252 1.41 -2.13 19.80
C GLU A 252 2.48 -1.14 19.29
N ILE A 253 2.46 0.11 19.77
CA ILE A 253 3.36 1.18 19.33
C ILE A 253 4.13 1.75 20.52
N LYS A 254 5.46 1.83 20.40
CA LYS A 254 6.34 2.48 21.37
C LYS A 254 7.19 3.54 20.71
N ILE A 255 7.19 4.75 21.27
CA ILE A 255 8.12 5.84 20.90
C ILE A 255 9.17 6.00 22.01
N GLN A 256 10.45 5.97 21.64
CA GLN A 256 11.59 6.27 22.51
C GLN A 256 12.33 7.50 21.97
N GLY A 257 12.69 8.45 22.84
CA GLY A 257 13.31 9.71 22.44
C GLY A 257 12.27 10.80 22.15
N ASP A 258 12.50 11.59 21.11
CA ASP A 258 11.68 12.74 20.72
C ASP A 258 10.24 12.35 20.38
N GLN A 259 9.33 12.67 21.29
CA GLN A 259 7.91 12.34 21.16
C GLN A 259 7.22 13.14 20.05
N GLN A 260 7.64 14.38 19.80
CA GLN A 260 6.98 15.23 18.82
C GLN A 260 7.23 14.69 17.41
N ILE A 261 8.49 14.35 17.10
CA ILE A 261 8.82 13.73 15.81
C ILE A 261 8.19 12.34 15.70
N GLY A 262 8.21 11.56 16.79
CA GLY A 262 7.58 10.25 16.85
C GLY A 262 6.09 10.28 16.49
N VAL A 263 5.34 11.22 17.06
CA VAL A 263 3.90 11.39 16.77
C VAL A 263 3.66 11.76 15.31
N VAL A 264 4.43 12.68 14.72
CA VAL A 264 4.29 13.05 13.30
C VAL A 264 4.61 11.87 12.38
N ALA A 265 5.65 11.09 12.69
CA ALA A 265 5.99 9.90 11.91
C ALA A 265 4.87 8.83 11.93
N LEU A 266 4.12 8.72 13.03
CA LEU A 266 2.95 7.84 13.11
C LEU A 266 1.72 8.33 12.32
N GLU A 267 1.75 9.56 11.79
CA GLU A 267 0.73 10.06 10.86
C GLU A 267 0.93 9.56 9.41
N MET A 268 2.03 8.83 9.15
CA MET A 268 2.37 8.30 7.84
C MET A 268 1.22 7.49 7.22
N VAL A 269 0.94 7.76 5.94
CA VAL A 269 -0.02 7.01 5.13
C VAL A 269 0.62 6.70 3.78
N SER A 270 0.64 5.41 3.41
CA SER A 270 1.28 4.94 2.18
C SER A 270 0.26 4.52 1.11
N PHE A 271 -0.94 5.12 1.15
CA PHE A 271 -2.09 4.80 0.29
C PHE A 271 -2.96 6.04 0.07
N MET A 272 -3.64 6.08 -1.08
CA MET A 272 -4.65 7.10 -1.37
C MET A 272 -6.01 6.61 -0.84
N ALA A 273 -6.38 7.03 0.37
CA ALA A 273 -7.61 6.63 1.07
C ALA A 273 -8.42 7.82 1.63
#